data_AF-A0A950PZB5-F1
#
_entry.id   AF-A0A950PZB5-F1
#
_cell.length_a   1.000
_cell.length_b   1.000
_cell.length_c   1.000
_cell.angle_alpha   90.00
_cell.angle_beta   90.00
_cell.angle_gamma   90.00
#
_symmetry.space_group_name_H-M   'P 1'
#
loop_
_entity.id
_entity.type
_entity.pdbx_description
1 polymer ?
#
loop_
_entity_poly.entity_id
_entity_poly.type
_entity_poly.pdbx_seq_one_letter_code
_entity_poly.pdbx_strand_id
1 'polypeptide(L)'
;MGGLVLAFALHGALVTAHHAGQPPVGPYVTTCENVGYENGVLTGDCRNRDGAIVHGTRQKADQCANGVINHDGQLACANGAITQAWLRGAQGKGF
;
A
#
# COMPACT_ATOMS: atom_id res chain seq x y z
N MET A 1 13.94 50.35 31.69
CA MET A 1 13.57 49.45 32.81
C MET A 1 12.27 48.76 32.37
N GLY A 2 12.29 47.63 31.65
CA GLY A 2 12.30 46.25 32.20
C GLY A 2 10.90 45.87 32.70
N GLY A 3 10.18 44.82 32.27
CA GLY A 3 10.42 43.70 31.36
C GLY A 3 9.16 42.81 31.20
N LEU A 4 9.26 41.79 30.32
CA LEU A 4 8.61 40.46 30.25
C LEU A 4 7.11 40.27 30.61
N VAL A 5 6.31 39.75 29.64
CA VAL A 5 5.59 38.43 29.63
C VAL A 5 5.13 38.14 28.18
N LEU A 6 5.81 37.30 27.38
CA LEU A 6 5.55 35.89 27.01
C LEU A 6 4.15 35.50 26.45
N ALA A 7 4.19 34.86 25.26
CA ALA A 7 3.25 33.90 24.64
C ALA A 7 1.85 34.44 24.29
N PHE A 8 1.26 34.20 23.11
CA PHE A 8 1.10 32.93 22.42
C PHE A 8 1.09 33.15 20.88
N ALA A 9 2.03 32.52 20.16
CA ALA A 9 1.87 32.31 18.72
C ALA A 9 0.89 31.14 18.51
N LEU A 10 -0.41 31.38 18.70
CA LEU A 10 -1.46 30.49 18.26
C LEU A 10 -1.54 30.59 16.74
N HIS A 11 -1.03 29.60 16.00
CA HIS A 11 -1.62 29.07 14.76
C HIS A 11 -0.86 27.76 14.46
N GLY A 12 -1.02 26.77 15.33
CA GLY A 12 -0.65 25.40 14.98
C GLY A 12 -1.47 24.99 13.76
N ALA A 13 -0.81 24.75 12.63
CA ALA A 13 -1.45 24.23 11.45
C ALA A 13 -2.16 22.93 11.86
N LEU A 14 -3.49 22.90 11.69
CA LEU A 14 -4.28 21.70 11.79
C LEU A 14 -3.83 20.77 10.67
N VAL A 15 -2.85 19.91 10.96
CA VAL A 15 -2.53 18.78 10.10
C VAL A 15 -3.71 17.83 10.24
N THR A 16 -4.73 18.02 9.40
CA THR A 16 -5.76 17.01 9.21
C THR A 16 -5.07 15.81 8.58
N ALA A 17 -4.60 14.89 9.42
CA ALA A 17 -4.16 13.57 8.96
C ALA A 17 -5.37 12.92 8.28
N HIS A 18 -5.41 12.99 6.96
CA HIS A 18 -6.35 12.24 6.16
C HIS A 18 -6.10 10.77 6.47
N HIS A 19 -7.00 10.17 7.25
CA HIS A 19 -7.03 8.73 7.47
C HIS A 19 -7.50 8.08 6.16
N ALA A 20 -6.63 8.08 5.15
CA ALA A 20 -6.66 7.03 4.16
C ALA A 20 -6.42 5.75 4.97
N GLY A 21 -7.43 4.87 5.06
CA GLY A 21 -7.30 3.61 5.78
C GLY A 21 -6.00 2.93 5.37
N GLN A 22 -5.19 2.53 6.34
CA GLN A 22 -3.86 2.03 6.03
C GLN A 22 -3.99 0.85 5.06
N PRO A 23 -3.31 0.90 3.90
CA PRO A 23 -3.35 -0.19 2.94
C PRO A 23 -2.95 -1.50 3.64
N PRO A 24 -3.62 -2.62 3.37
CA PRO A 24 -3.30 -3.89 4.01
C PRO A 24 -1.81 -4.21 3.88
N VAL A 25 -1.16 -4.61 4.96
CA VAL A 25 0.25 -5.01 4.87
C VAL A 25 0.37 -6.25 3.97
N GLY A 26 1.28 -6.22 3.00
CA GLY A 26 1.46 -7.35 2.08
C GLY A 26 2.65 -7.19 1.13
N PRO A 27 3.10 -8.26 0.46
CA PRO A 27 4.27 -8.25 -0.44
C PRO A 27 4.16 -7.28 -1.61
N TYR A 28 2.94 -6.81 -1.95
CA TYR A 28 2.76 -5.81 -2.99
C TYR A 28 3.44 -4.47 -2.65
N VAL A 29 3.58 -4.11 -1.37
CA VAL A 29 4.15 -2.81 -0.93
C VAL A 29 5.61 -2.62 -1.33
N THR A 30 6.35 -3.70 -1.62
CA THR A 30 7.74 -3.62 -2.10
C THR A 30 7.84 -3.47 -3.61
N THR A 31 6.76 -3.75 -4.35
CA THR A 31 6.78 -3.82 -5.82
C THR A 31 5.79 -2.88 -6.50
N CYS A 32 4.90 -2.25 -5.74
CA CYS A 32 3.90 -1.33 -6.24
C CYS A 32 4.12 0.08 -5.66
N GLU A 33 3.97 1.08 -6.51
CA GLU A 33 4.02 2.51 -6.21
C GLU A 33 2.65 3.16 -6.46
N ASN A 34 2.49 4.43 -6.09
CA ASN A 34 1.23 5.17 -6.24
C ASN A 34 0.00 4.42 -5.66
N VAL A 35 0.20 3.75 -4.52
CA VAL A 35 -0.82 2.90 -3.92
C VAL A 35 -1.94 3.75 -3.31
N GLY A 36 -3.17 3.49 -3.74
CA GLY A 36 -4.40 4.03 -3.17
C GLY A 36 -5.23 2.93 -2.50
N TYR A 37 -5.96 3.29 -1.45
CA TYR A 37 -6.93 2.37 -0.83
C TYR A 37 -8.22 3.12 -0.52
N GLU A 38 -9.28 2.79 -1.26
CA GLU A 38 -10.57 3.47 -1.16
C GLU A 38 -11.72 2.47 -1.30
N ASN A 39 -12.73 2.56 -0.42
CA ASN A 39 -13.93 1.71 -0.46
C ASN A 39 -13.63 0.19 -0.53
N GLY A 40 -12.61 -0.27 0.19
CA GLY A 40 -12.18 -1.67 0.19
C GLY A 40 -11.36 -2.09 -1.04
N VAL A 41 -11.15 -1.19 -1.99
CA VAL A 41 -10.39 -1.43 -3.23
C VAL A 41 -9.01 -0.82 -3.09
N LEU A 42 -8.00 -1.67 -3.22
CA LEU A 42 -6.62 -1.27 -3.39
C LEU A 42 -6.35 -0.99 -4.86
N THR A 43 -5.69 0.12 -5.15
CA THR A 43 -5.21 0.51 -6.47
C THR A 43 -3.71 0.81 -6.41
N GLY A 44 -3.03 0.72 -7.54
CA GLY A 44 -1.64 1.16 -7.62
C GLY A 44 -0.98 0.83 -8.94
N ASP A 45 0.28 1.21 -9.04
CA ASP A 45 1.15 0.95 -10.17
C ASP A 45 2.16 -0.13 -9.79
N CYS A 46 2.03 -1.32 -10.35
CA CYS A 46 2.78 -2.49 -9.91
C CYS A 46 3.81 -2.92 -10.93
N ARG A 47 5.03 -3.22 -10.47
CA ARG A 47 6.09 -3.75 -11.33
C ARG A 47 5.81 -5.21 -11.68
N ASN A 48 5.86 -5.54 -12.97
CA ASN A 48 5.73 -6.91 -13.46
C ASN A 48 7.07 -7.66 -13.38
N ARG A 49 7.09 -8.94 -13.75
CA ARG A 49 8.30 -9.79 -13.69
C ARG A 49 9.40 -9.34 -14.66
N ASP A 50 9.02 -8.65 -15.72
CA ASP A 50 9.94 -8.08 -16.72
C ASP A 50 10.51 -6.72 -16.28
N GLY A 51 10.09 -6.21 -15.10
CA GLY A 51 10.50 -4.93 -14.55
C GLY A 51 9.71 -3.73 -15.04
N ALA A 52 8.74 -3.92 -15.95
CA ALA A 52 7.86 -2.87 -16.44
C ALA A 52 6.78 -2.52 -15.41
N ILE A 53 6.34 -1.26 -15.38
CA ILE A 53 5.26 -0.80 -14.50
C ILE A 53 3.92 -1.00 -15.19
N VAL A 54 3.01 -1.69 -14.52
CA VAL A 54 1.61 -1.82 -14.91
C VAL A 54 0.79 -0.83 -14.09
N HIS A 55 0.26 0.18 -14.75
CA HIS A 55 -0.45 1.28 -14.10
C HIS A 55 -1.91 0.95 -13.78
N GLY A 56 -2.41 1.48 -12.67
CA GLY A 56 -3.84 1.46 -12.35
C GLY A 56 -4.42 0.07 -12.10
N THR A 57 -3.61 -0.89 -11.66
CA THR A 57 -4.13 -2.20 -11.25
C THR A 57 -4.98 -2.05 -9.98
N ARG A 58 -5.97 -2.93 -9.80
CA ARG A 58 -6.96 -2.83 -8.72
C ARG A 58 -7.37 -4.19 -8.16
N GLN A 59 -7.59 -4.25 -6.84
CA GLN A 59 -8.06 -5.44 -6.15
C GLN A 59 -8.99 -5.06 -5.00
N LYS A 60 -10.12 -5.77 -4.84
CA LYS A 60 -10.95 -5.69 -3.62
C LYS A 60 -10.20 -6.37 -2.48
N ALA A 61 -9.46 -5.58 -1.72
CA ALA A 61 -8.55 -6.07 -0.70
C ALA A 61 -9.28 -6.43 0.61
N ASP A 62 -10.43 -5.81 0.85
CA ASP A 62 -11.37 -6.15 1.93
C ASP A 62 -11.94 -7.59 1.80
N GLN A 63 -11.96 -8.13 0.59
CA GLN A 63 -12.37 -9.52 0.30
C GLN A 63 -11.21 -10.52 0.41
N CYS A 64 -9.97 -10.05 0.58
CA CYS A 64 -8.80 -10.91 0.63
C CYS A 64 -8.51 -11.39 2.06
N ALA A 65 -8.92 -12.61 2.38
CA ALA A 65 -8.73 -13.19 3.71
C ALA A 65 -7.25 -13.31 4.15
N ASN A 66 -6.29 -13.45 3.22
CA ASN A 66 -4.86 -13.59 3.53
C ASN A 66 -4.00 -12.44 3.01
N GLY A 67 -4.59 -11.28 2.73
CA GLY A 67 -3.90 -10.09 2.22
C GLY A 67 -3.77 -10.06 0.69
N VAL A 68 -3.05 -9.05 0.18
CA VAL A 68 -2.88 -8.78 -1.26
C VAL A 68 -1.43 -9.00 -1.66
N ILE A 69 -1.22 -9.49 -2.89
CA ILE A 69 0.08 -9.65 -3.53
C ILE A 69 0.11 -8.92 -4.87
N ASN A 70 1.32 -8.66 -5.36
CA ASN A 70 1.54 -8.33 -6.76
C ASN A 70 1.84 -9.62 -7.53
N HIS A 71 1.04 -9.93 -8.53
CA HIS A 71 1.19 -11.04 -9.46
C HIS A 71 1.40 -10.50 -10.87
N ASP A 72 2.66 -10.39 -11.28
CA ASP A 72 3.07 -9.94 -12.62
C ASP A 72 2.50 -8.56 -13.02
N GLY A 73 2.51 -7.60 -12.09
CA GLY A 73 1.97 -6.27 -12.28
C GLY A 73 0.47 -6.14 -11.97
N GLN A 74 -0.17 -7.22 -11.52
CA GLN A 74 -1.58 -7.21 -11.12
C GLN A 74 -1.74 -7.42 -9.61
N LEU A 75 -2.54 -6.58 -8.96
CA LEU A 75 -2.95 -6.82 -7.57
C LEU A 75 -3.88 -8.03 -7.50
N ALA A 76 -3.60 -8.97 -6.60
CA ALA A 76 -4.39 -10.18 -6.43
C ALA A 76 -4.50 -10.59 -4.96
N CYS A 77 -5.58 -11.28 -4.57
CA CYS A 77 -5.66 -11.87 -3.23
C CYS A 77 -4.61 -12.97 -3.06
N ALA A 78 -3.99 -13.00 -1.89
CA ALA A 78 -3.29 -14.17 -1.42
C ALA A 78 -4.33 -15.26 -1.10
N ASN A 79 -4.53 -16.20 -2.02
CA ASN A 79 -5.26 -17.42 -1.69
C ASN A 79 -4.37 -18.27 -0.75
N GLY A 80 -4.96 -19.11 0.10
CA GLY A 80 -4.31 -19.81 1.24
C GLY A 80 -3.06 -20.66 0.92
N ALA A 81 -2.61 -20.68 -0.32
CA ALA A 81 -1.33 -21.21 -0.78
C ALA A 81 -0.23 -20.13 -0.93
N ILE A 82 -0.28 -18.99 -0.24
CA ILE A 82 0.97 -18.28 0.12
C ILE A 82 1.71 -19.07 1.21
N THR A 83 2.01 -20.34 0.93
CA THR A 83 3.02 -21.04 1.70
C THR A 83 4.30 -20.20 1.62
N GLN A 84 5.13 -20.24 2.66
CA GLN A 84 6.45 -19.62 2.65
C GLN A 84 7.29 -20.02 1.40
N ALA A 85 6.92 -21.10 0.69
CA ALA A 85 7.50 -21.47 -0.60
C ALA A 85 7.14 -20.51 -1.75
N TRP A 86 5.94 -19.91 -1.76
CA TRP A 86 5.57 -18.88 -2.74
C TRP A 86 6.28 -17.55 -2.43
N LEU A 87 6.37 -17.15 -1.16
CA LEU A 87 7.16 -15.95 -0.76
C LEU A 87 8.66 -16.12 -1.04
N ARG A 88 9.21 -17.34 -0.88
CA ARG A 88 10.59 -17.67 -1.28
C ARG A 88 10.75 -17.97 -2.79
N GLY A 89 9.66 -18.06 -3.54
CA GLY A 89 9.63 -18.53 -4.94
C GLY A 89 8.93 -17.60 -5.94
N ALA A 90 8.42 -16.43 -5.52
CA ALA A 90 7.75 -15.42 -6.34
C ALA A 90 8.64 -14.74 -7.39
N GLN A 91 9.84 -15.29 -7.65
CA GLN A 91 10.78 -14.89 -8.69
C GLN A 91 10.71 -15.81 -9.93
N GLY A 92 9.67 -16.64 -10.05
CA GLY A 92 9.38 -17.30 -11.32
C GLY A 92 8.89 -18.72 -11.17
N LYS A 93 7.58 -18.91 -11.34
CA LYS A 93 7.00 -19.76 -12.38
C LYS A 93 5.57 -19.25 -12.61
N GLY A 94 5.37 -18.63 -13.79
CA GLY A 94 4.03 -18.51 -14.34
C GLY A 94 3.45 -19.90 -14.56
N PHE A 95 2.13 -19.96 -14.57
CA PHE A 95 1.35 -21.14 -15.01
C PHE A 95 1.84 -21.67 -16.36
#